data_AF-A0A0G4ES54-F1
#
_entry.id   AF-A0A0G4ES54-F1
#
_cell.length_a   1.000
_cell.length_b   1.000
_cell.length_c   1.000
_cell.angle_alpha   90.00
_cell.angle_beta   90.00
_cell.angle_gamma   90.00
#
_symmetry.space_group_name_H-M   'P 1'
#
loop_
_entity.id
_entity.type
_entity.pdbx_description
1 polymer ?
#
loop_
_entity_poly.entity_id
_entity_poly.type
_entity_poly.pdbx_seq_one_letter_code
_entity_poly.pdbx_strand_id
1 'polypeptide(L)'
;MVDDDGFTPLHYSAQNGREELVKEIVEHGGIDLVEKRTKIQSEPTPLHLAAKKGHVSVVNLLLDLGYSDRLLTIQDKFGRTIASVAAEEGQLEVLNSIANRKDINFILSIESNGRTIFHDAAFGGHVNVLQQLVEWSGNPSPLERGNKHGLTPLHMAASGNRVEAIEYMLAARGVKLLQKTSNDANSAMHLACLKGHREAVMCMVNKEGSRGLLKRTNNYGKTLIDLAEWKRHDELVKELKSMA
;
A
#
# COMPACT_ATOMS: atom_id res chain seq x y z
N MET A 1 3.43 23.46 21.81
CA MET A 1 3.79 24.28 20.63
C MET A 1 3.58 23.43 19.38
N VAL A 2 2.95 24.00 18.35
CA VAL A 2 2.79 23.39 17.02
C VAL A 2 3.19 24.41 15.97
N ASP A 3 3.65 23.96 14.81
CA ASP A 3 3.78 24.82 13.62
C ASP A 3 2.41 25.06 12.94
N ASP A 4 2.41 25.77 11.81
CA ASP A 4 1.20 26.11 11.07
C ASP A 4 0.46 24.86 10.56
N ASP A 5 1.23 23.83 10.19
CA ASP A 5 0.77 22.54 9.69
C ASP A 5 0.34 21.57 10.81
N GLY A 6 0.48 21.96 12.07
CA GLY A 6 0.10 21.17 13.25
C GLY A 6 1.16 20.15 13.68
N PHE A 7 2.38 20.19 13.13
CA PHE A 7 3.50 19.39 13.61
C PHE A 7 3.94 19.88 14.99
N THR A 8 4.19 18.91 15.87
CA THR A 8 4.87 19.15 17.16
C THR A 8 6.35 18.77 17.01
N PRO A 9 7.22 19.22 17.94
CA PRO A 9 8.58 18.68 18.04
C PRO A 9 8.61 17.14 18.09
N LEU A 10 7.61 16.50 18.69
CA LEU A 10 7.49 15.04 18.74
C LEU A 10 7.29 14.43 17.33
N HIS A 11 6.49 15.06 16.47
CA HIS A 11 6.31 14.60 15.09
C HIS A 11 7.63 14.59 14.33
N TYR A 12 8.38 15.69 14.38
CA TYR A 12 9.68 15.77 13.72
C TYR A 12 10.70 14.80 14.30
N SER A 13 10.74 14.67 15.62
CA SER A 13 11.65 13.73 16.30
C SER A 13 11.35 12.30 15.89
N ALA A 14 10.06 11.94 15.84
CA ALA A 14 9.62 10.62 15.43
C ALA A 14 9.90 10.32 13.95
N GLN A 15 9.65 11.30 13.08
CA GLN A 15 9.92 11.21 11.64
C GLN A 15 11.42 11.04 11.33
N ASN A 16 12.30 11.59 12.17
CA ASN A 16 13.75 11.55 11.97
C ASN A 16 14.46 10.49 12.85
N GLY A 17 13.71 9.62 13.54
CA GLY A 17 14.28 8.53 14.32
C GLY A 17 15.05 8.97 15.57
N ARG A 18 14.77 10.16 16.11
CA ARG A 18 15.50 10.75 17.24
C ARG A 18 14.94 10.24 18.57
N GLU A 19 15.29 9.00 18.91
CA GLU A 19 14.75 8.27 20.07
C GLU A 19 14.90 9.00 21.42
N GLU A 20 16.09 9.50 21.74
CA GLU A 20 16.32 10.25 22.98
C GLU A 20 15.44 11.51 23.06
N LEU A 21 15.33 12.24 21.95
CA LEU A 21 14.51 13.44 21.89
C LEU A 21 13.01 13.12 21.98
N VAL A 22 12.56 12.00 21.40
CA VAL A 22 11.19 11.50 21.57
C VAL A 22 10.89 11.27 23.05
N LYS A 23 11.80 10.60 23.77
CA LYS A 23 11.67 10.34 25.20
C LYS A 23 11.60 11.64 26.00
N GLU A 24 12.58 12.53 25.83
CA GLU A 24 12.63 13.82 26.55
C GLU A 24 11.37 14.67 26.32
N ILE A 25 10.88 14.74 25.07
CA ILE A 25 9.69 15.51 24.72
C ILE A 25 8.45 14.94 25.39
N VAL A 26 8.27 13.62 25.45
CA VAL A 26 7.09 13.02 26.09
C VAL A 26 7.16 13.16 27.61
N GLU A 27 8.33 12.97 28.22
CA GLU A 27 8.54 13.11 29.66
C GLU A 27 8.22 14.53 30.17
N HIS A 28 8.59 15.56 29.41
CA HIS A 28 8.38 16.97 29.81
C HIS A 28 7.12 17.60 29.23
N GLY A 29 6.69 17.15 28.05
CA GLY A 29 5.58 17.73 27.28
C GLY A 29 4.23 17.03 27.48
N GLY A 30 4.23 15.88 28.16
CA GLY A 30 3.03 15.12 28.50
C GLY A 30 2.62 14.11 27.42
N ILE A 31 1.87 13.10 27.85
CA ILE A 31 1.58 11.94 27.02
C ILE A 31 0.63 12.23 25.86
N ASP A 32 -0.24 13.24 25.97
CA ASP A 32 -1.20 13.63 24.93
C ASP A 32 -0.53 13.98 23.59
N LEU A 33 0.78 14.27 23.59
CA LEU A 33 1.55 14.51 22.38
C LEU A 33 1.62 13.29 21.45
N VAL A 34 1.58 12.06 21.98
CA VAL A 34 1.74 10.83 21.17
C VAL A 34 0.56 10.58 20.24
N GLU A 35 -0.63 11.09 20.58
CA GLU A 35 -1.84 11.01 19.76
C GLU A 35 -2.11 12.29 18.97
N LYS A 36 -1.28 13.33 19.13
CA LYS A 36 -1.48 14.60 18.43
C LYS A 36 -1.42 14.38 16.92
N ARG A 37 -2.33 15.01 16.19
CA ARG A 37 -2.39 14.94 14.73
C ARG A 37 -1.92 16.24 14.10
N THR A 38 -1.24 16.12 12.97
CA THR A 38 -1.01 17.24 12.05
C THR A 38 -2.31 17.60 11.32
N LYS A 39 -2.34 18.73 10.62
CA LYS A 39 -3.48 19.21 9.82
C LYS A 39 -3.36 18.88 8.33
N ILE A 40 -2.20 18.37 7.92
CA ILE A 40 -1.86 18.13 6.50
C ILE A 40 -1.47 16.67 6.28
N GLN A 41 -1.20 16.28 5.02
CA GLN A 41 -0.56 14.99 4.68
C GLN A 41 -1.13 13.75 5.37
N SER A 42 -2.47 13.65 5.39
CA SER A 42 -3.22 12.56 6.01
C SER A 42 -3.53 12.69 7.50
N GLU A 43 -3.21 13.82 8.13
CA GLU A 43 -3.37 14.01 9.57
C GLU A 43 -2.66 12.92 10.42
N PRO A 44 -1.41 12.56 10.11
CA PRO A 44 -0.65 11.54 10.84
C PRO A 44 -0.40 11.96 12.29
N THR A 45 -0.24 10.96 13.15
CA THR A 45 0.38 11.09 14.47
C THR A 45 1.91 10.92 14.38
N PRO A 46 2.69 11.24 15.44
CA PRO A 46 4.12 10.97 15.45
C PRO A 46 4.45 9.50 15.15
N LEU A 47 3.63 8.57 15.64
CA LEU A 47 3.81 7.13 15.42
C LEU A 47 3.63 6.73 13.95
N HIS A 48 2.69 7.36 13.22
CA HIS A 48 2.55 7.15 11.77
C HIS A 48 3.80 7.58 11.02
N LEU A 49 4.43 8.69 11.42
CA LEU A 49 5.64 9.19 10.77
C LEU A 49 6.86 8.30 11.04
N ALA A 50 7.02 7.81 12.27
CA ALA A 50 8.06 6.83 12.61
C ALA A 50 7.89 5.52 11.83
N ALA A 51 6.65 5.00 11.77
CA ALA A 51 6.33 3.79 11.03
C ALA A 51 6.57 3.96 9.53
N LYS A 52 6.16 5.10 8.94
CA LYS A 52 6.44 5.45 7.54
C LYS A 52 7.92 5.42 7.19
N LYS A 53 8.76 5.87 8.12
CA LYS A 53 10.21 5.99 7.93
C LYS A 53 11.01 4.79 8.39
N GLY A 54 10.35 3.75 8.92
CA GLY A 54 11.02 2.53 9.36
C GLY A 54 11.77 2.66 10.68
N HIS A 55 11.48 3.68 11.49
CA HIS A 55 12.17 3.90 12.76
C HIS A 55 11.60 3.00 13.86
N VAL A 56 11.96 1.71 13.82
CA VAL A 56 11.45 0.66 14.71
C VAL A 56 11.64 1.01 16.19
N SER A 57 12.80 1.54 16.57
CA SER A 57 13.07 1.88 17.98
C SER A 57 12.15 2.99 18.49
N VAL A 58 11.92 4.03 17.67
CA VAL A 58 10.94 5.08 17.96
C VAL A 58 9.51 4.54 17.98
N VAL A 59 9.15 3.63 17.07
CA VAL A 59 7.82 2.98 17.06
C VAL A 59 7.59 2.28 18.40
N ASN A 60 8.55 1.47 18.85
CA ASN A 60 8.45 0.74 20.12
C ASN A 60 8.42 1.70 21.31
N LEU A 61 9.33 2.69 21.34
CA LEU A 61 9.37 3.69 22.39
C LEU A 61 8.03 4.44 22.53
N LEU A 62 7.44 4.90 21.43
CA LEU A 62 6.15 5.61 21.46
C LEU A 62 4.99 4.69 21.90
N LEU A 63 5.02 3.41 21.52
CA LEU A 63 4.02 2.44 21.97
C LEU A 63 4.15 2.11 23.47
N ASP A 64 5.37 2.11 23.99
CA ASP A 64 5.65 1.89 25.42
C ASP A 64 5.27 3.12 26.24
N LEU A 65 5.66 4.32 25.80
CA LEU A 65 5.30 5.58 26.45
C LEU A 65 3.79 5.84 26.40
N GLY A 66 3.12 5.49 25.31
CA GLY A 66 1.67 5.59 25.17
C GLY A 66 0.88 4.69 26.11
N TYR A 67 1.55 3.71 26.75
CA TYR A 67 0.96 2.67 27.61
C TYR A 67 -0.30 2.01 27.01
N SER A 68 -0.44 1.99 25.68
CA SER A 68 -1.67 1.56 25.05
C SER A 68 -1.48 1.07 23.62
N ASP A 69 -1.93 -0.16 23.41
CA ASP A 69 -2.04 -0.74 22.07
C ASP A 69 -3.13 -0.09 21.22
N ARG A 70 -3.94 0.81 21.80
CA ARG A 70 -4.85 1.67 21.04
C ARG A 70 -4.13 2.46 19.96
N LEU A 71 -2.87 2.84 20.18
CA LEU A 71 -2.06 3.56 19.18
C LEU A 71 -1.90 2.76 17.87
N LEU A 72 -1.95 1.42 17.92
CA LEU A 72 -1.88 0.57 16.73
C LEU A 72 -3.13 0.65 15.84
N THR A 73 -4.27 1.06 16.41
CA THR A 73 -5.56 1.13 15.70
C THR A 73 -5.96 2.54 15.29
N ILE A 74 -5.18 3.56 15.68
CA ILE A 74 -5.40 4.93 15.23
C ILE A 74 -5.24 4.98 13.72
N GLN A 75 -6.25 5.53 13.06
CA GLN A 75 -6.28 5.71 11.61
C GLN A 75 -5.95 7.16 11.23
N ASP A 76 -5.20 7.34 10.15
CA ASP A 76 -5.05 8.62 9.44
C ASP A 76 -6.36 8.99 8.70
N LYS A 77 -6.43 10.17 8.06
CA LYS A 77 -7.65 10.63 7.37
C LYS A 77 -8.12 9.72 6.22
N PHE A 78 -7.25 8.83 5.74
CA PHE A 78 -7.56 7.84 4.70
C PHE A 78 -7.90 6.47 5.29
N GLY A 79 -8.00 6.36 6.61
CA GLY A 79 -8.32 5.10 7.29
C GLY A 79 -7.10 4.18 7.46
N ARG A 80 -5.86 4.65 7.24
CA ARG A 80 -4.65 3.82 7.36
C ARG A 80 -4.14 3.83 8.79
N THR A 81 -3.84 2.65 9.32
CA THR A 81 -3.09 2.51 10.57
C THR A 81 -1.58 2.56 10.31
N ILE A 82 -0.78 2.53 11.37
CA ILE A 82 0.68 2.47 11.24
C ILE A 82 1.17 1.22 10.50
N ALA A 83 0.45 0.10 10.61
CA ALA A 83 0.76 -1.11 9.87
C ALA A 83 0.49 -0.92 8.37
N SER A 84 -0.67 -0.35 7.99
CA SER A 84 -0.97 0.01 6.59
C SER A 84 0.09 0.91 6.00
N VAL A 85 0.50 1.96 6.74
CA VAL A 85 1.57 2.87 6.31
C VAL A 85 2.90 2.13 6.17
N ALA A 86 3.28 1.30 7.15
CA ALA A 86 4.52 0.52 7.10
C ALA A 86 4.54 -0.44 5.90
N ALA A 87 3.42 -1.10 5.59
CA ALA A 87 3.33 -1.99 4.42
C ALA A 87 3.43 -1.22 3.10
N GLU A 88 2.72 -0.08 2.97
CA GLU A 88 2.79 0.79 1.79
C GLU A 88 4.20 1.33 1.54
N GLU A 89 5.01 1.47 2.59
CA GLU A 89 6.37 2.06 2.53
C GLU A 89 7.49 1.03 2.69
N GLY A 90 7.15 -0.27 2.73
CA GLY A 90 8.12 -1.36 2.70
C GLY A 90 8.84 -1.65 4.01
N GLN A 91 8.31 -1.13 5.12
CA GLN A 91 8.93 -1.17 6.44
C GLN A 91 8.62 -2.48 7.16
N LEU A 92 9.18 -3.57 6.62
CA LEU A 92 8.95 -4.93 7.11
C LEU A 92 9.30 -5.08 8.60
N GLU A 93 10.39 -4.47 9.06
CA GLU A 93 10.78 -4.56 10.48
C GLU A 93 9.80 -3.86 11.42
N VAL A 94 9.10 -2.82 10.96
CA VAL A 94 8.01 -2.21 11.74
C VAL A 94 6.84 -3.20 11.85
N LEU A 95 6.49 -3.91 10.77
CA LEU A 95 5.45 -4.93 10.79
C LEU A 95 5.82 -6.10 11.72
N ASN A 96 7.08 -6.57 11.66
CA ASN A 96 7.60 -7.59 12.57
C ASN A 96 7.49 -7.14 14.03
N SER A 97 7.85 -5.89 14.33
CA SER A 97 7.74 -5.33 15.69
C SER A 97 6.29 -5.29 16.18
N ILE A 98 5.34 -4.89 15.32
CA ILE A 98 3.92 -4.88 15.66
C ILE A 98 3.40 -6.31 15.88
N ALA A 99 3.78 -7.27 15.01
CA ALA A 99 3.40 -8.67 15.15
C ALA A 99 3.95 -9.30 16.44
N ASN A 100 5.19 -8.98 16.82
CA ASN A 100 5.80 -9.43 18.07
C ASN A 100 5.09 -8.87 19.30
N ARG A 101 4.57 -7.63 19.22
CA ARG A 101 3.83 -6.99 20.32
C ARG A 101 2.40 -7.53 20.46
N LYS A 102 1.75 -7.87 19.35
CA LYS A 102 0.38 -8.38 19.31
C LYS A 102 0.35 -9.83 18.87
N ASP A 103 0.17 -10.03 17.57
CA ASP A 103 0.30 -11.27 16.84
C ASP A 103 0.18 -10.94 15.34
N ILE A 104 0.42 -11.93 14.49
CA ILE A 104 0.25 -11.79 13.04
C ILE A 104 -1.22 -11.60 12.61
N ASN A 105 -2.18 -12.13 13.38
CA ASN A 105 -3.60 -12.03 13.04
C ASN A 105 -4.11 -10.59 13.17
N PHE A 106 -3.56 -9.82 14.11
CA PHE A 106 -3.80 -8.39 14.23
C PHE A 106 -3.48 -7.70 12.90
N ILE A 107 -2.25 -7.88 12.36
CA ILE A 107 -1.84 -7.30 11.07
C ILE A 107 -2.78 -7.77 9.94
N LEU A 108 -3.05 -9.06 9.85
CA LEU A 108 -3.85 -9.64 8.76
C LEU A 108 -5.34 -9.23 8.81
N SER A 109 -5.85 -8.83 9.99
CA SER A 109 -7.21 -8.35 10.18
C SER A 109 -7.42 -6.88 9.81
N ILE A 110 -6.34 -6.10 9.62
CA ILE A 110 -6.43 -4.68 9.32
C ILE A 110 -7.06 -4.50 7.95
N GLU A 111 -8.20 -3.80 7.93
CA GLU A 111 -8.85 -3.38 6.71
C GLU A 111 -9.57 -2.04 6.85
N SER A 112 -9.56 -1.26 5.77
CA SER A 112 -10.40 -0.07 5.61
C SER A 112 -11.05 -0.10 4.24
N ASN A 113 -12.39 -0.10 4.18
CA ASN A 113 -13.13 -0.29 2.92
C ASN A 113 -12.72 -1.53 2.12
N GLY A 114 -12.41 -2.63 2.83
CA GLY A 114 -11.93 -3.89 2.26
C GLY A 114 -10.51 -3.81 1.68
N ARG A 115 -9.84 -2.65 1.77
CA ARG A 115 -8.41 -2.53 1.47
C ARG A 115 -7.64 -3.16 2.62
N THR A 116 -6.92 -4.24 2.33
CA THR A 116 -6.10 -5.01 3.27
C THR A 116 -4.63 -4.59 3.19
N ILE A 117 -3.83 -5.06 4.15
CA ILE A 117 -2.37 -4.86 4.17
C ILE A 117 -1.65 -5.32 2.88
N PHE A 118 -2.21 -6.30 2.16
CA PHE A 118 -1.69 -6.74 0.85
C PHE A 118 -1.89 -5.69 -0.25
N HIS A 119 -2.98 -4.91 -0.20
CA HIS A 119 -3.21 -3.81 -1.14
C HIS A 119 -2.19 -2.69 -0.91
N ASP A 120 -1.89 -2.39 0.36
CA ASP A 120 -0.91 -1.39 0.75
C ASP A 120 0.49 -1.77 0.25
N ALA A 121 0.95 -2.99 0.57
CA ALA A 121 2.25 -3.49 0.11
C ALA A 121 2.36 -3.54 -1.42
N ALA A 122 1.29 -3.94 -2.12
CA ALA A 122 1.27 -3.97 -3.58
C ALA A 122 1.27 -2.58 -4.21
N PHE A 123 0.61 -1.59 -3.60
CA PHE A 123 0.65 -0.19 -4.06
C PHE A 123 2.07 0.40 -3.93
N GLY A 124 2.75 0.12 -2.81
CA GLY A 124 4.14 0.48 -2.59
C GLY A 124 5.12 -0.28 -3.49
N GLY A 125 4.76 -1.51 -3.89
CA GLY A 125 5.58 -2.38 -4.71
C GLY A 125 6.59 -3.22 -3.90
N HIS A 126 6.37 -3.36 -2.60
CA HIS A 126 7.33 -3.99 -1.69
C HIS A 126 7.18 -5.52 -1.68
N VAL A 127 7.93 -6.19 -2.54
CA VAL A 127 7.89 -7.66 -2.72
C VAL A 127 8.22 -8.40 -1.43
N ASN A 128 9.22 -7.93 -0.67
CA ASN A 128 9.59 -8.52 0.63
C ASN A 128 8.42 -8.51 1.63
N VAL A 129 7.66 -7.41 1.68
CA VAL A 129 6.46 -7.31 2.53
C VAL A 129 5.37 -8.26 2.01
N LEU A 130 5.12 -8.29 0.70
CA LEU A 130 4.15 -9.23 0.11
C LEU A 130 4.50 -10.70 0.37
N GLN A 131 5.79 -11.06 0.31
CA GLN A 131 6.29 -12.39 0.65
C GLN A 131 6.01 -12.73 2.11
N GLN A 132 6.38 -11.85 3.04
CA GLN A 132 6.14 -12.08 4.47
C GLN A 132 4.64 -12.20 4.77
N LEU A 133 3.81 -11.36 4.17
CA LEU A 133 2.36 -11.40 4.39
C LEU A 133 1.74 -12.71 3.88
N VAL A 134 2.20 -13.23 2.73
CA VAL A 134 1.75 -14.54 2.20
C VAL A 134 2.17 -15.68 3.11
N GLU A 135 3.38 -15.62 3.67
CA GLU A 135 3.87 -16.58 4.64
C GLU A 135 3.04 -16.56 5.93
N TRP A 136 2.78 -15.37 6.49
CA TRP A 136 1.93 -15.21 7.67
C TRP A 136 0.49 -15.67 7.44
N SER A 137 -0.06 -15.49 6.23
CA SER A 137 -1.38 -16.02 5.89
C SER A 137 -1.38 -17.51 5.54
N GLY A 138 -0.21 -18.15 5.48
CA GLY A 138 -0.01 -19.57 5.14
C GLY A 138 -0.36 -19.95 3.70
N ASN A 139 -0.83 -19.00 2.88
CA ASN A 139 -1.19 -19.22 1.48
C ASN A 139 -1.37 -17.88 0.73
N PRO A 140 -1.26 -17.86 -0.62
CA PRO A 140 -1.32 -16.63 -1.40
C PRO A 140 -2.75 -16.18 -1.78
N SER A 141 -3.83 -16.81 -1.28
CA SER A 141 -5.20 -16.42 -1.64
C SER A 141 -5.58 -14.96 -1.33
N PRO A 142 -5.01 -14.28 -0.31
CA PRO A 142 -5.28 -12.86 -0.09
C PRO A 142 -4.89 -11.95 -1.27
N LEU A 143 -3.99 -12.38 -2.15
CA LEU A 143 -3.62 -11.65 -3.37
C LEU A 143 -4.76 -11.58 -4.40
N GLU A 144 -5.80 -12.41 -4.26
CA GLU A 144 -6.97 -12.43 -5.15
C GLU A 144 -8.16 -11.66 -4.58
N ARG A 145 -8.09 -11.23 -3.31
CA ARG A 145 -9.18 -10.54 -2.62
C ARG A 145 -9.30 -9.11 -3.13
N GLY A 146 -10.47 -8.75 -3.66
CA GLY A 146 -10.79 -7.37 -4.01
C GLY A 146 -11.24 -6.56 -2.80
N ASN A 147 -10.95 -5.26 -2.79
CA ASN A 147 -11.56 -4.30 -1.87
C ASN A 147 -13.04 -4.02 -2.23
N LYS A 148 -13.69 -3.07 -1.56
CA LYS A 148 -15.10 -2.70 -1.85
C LYS A 148 -15.35 -2.22 -3.29
N HIS A 149 -14.32 -1.83 -4.03
CA HIS A 149 -14.38 -1.45 -5.45
C HIS A 149 -13.99 -2.59 -6.39
N GLY A 150 -13.80 -3.81 -5.88
CA GLY A 150 -13.35 -4.98 -6.65
C GLY A 150 -11.87 -4.94 -7.03
N LEU A 151 -11.11 -3.95 -6.56
CA LEU A 151 -9.69 -3.81 -6.88
C LEU A 151 -8.89 -4.77 -6.02
N THR A 152 -8.11 -5.65 -6.65
CA THR A 152 -7.18 -6.58 -5.97
C THR A 152 -5.81 -5.92 -5.73
N PRO A 153 -4.91 -6.54 -4.94
CA PRO A 153 -3.51 -6.10 -4.85
C PRO A 153 -2.82 -5.92 -6.21
N LEU A 154 -3.11 -6.77 -7.19
CA LEU A 154 -2.57 -6.63 -8.55
C LEU A 154 -3.00 -5.31 -9.23
N HIS A 155 -4.24 -4.85 -8.99
CA HIS A 155 -4.70 -3.55 -9.49
C HIS A 155 -3.93 -2.39 -8.85
N MET A 156 -3.60 -2.50 -7.57
CA MET A 156 -2.80 -1.49 -6.86
C MET A 156 -1.38 -1.40 -7.42
N ALA A 157 -0.72 -2.54 -7.60
CA ALA A 157 0.62 -2.60 -8.19
C ALA A 157 0.67 -2.06 -9.63
N ALA A 158 -0.32 -2.45 -10.45
CA ALA A 158 -0.44 -1.95 -11.82
C ALA A 158 -0.69 -0.43 -11.87
N SER A 159 -1.49 0.10 -10.94
CA SER A 159 -1.76 1.54 -10.79
C SER A 159 -0.54 2.35 -10.30
N GLY A 160 0.45 1.70 -9.69
CA GLY A 160 1.69 2.31 -9.20
C GLY A 160 2.94 1.98 -10.04
N ASN A 161 2.78 1.33 -11.19
CA ASN A 161 3.89 0.81 -12.02
C ASN A 161 4.87 -0.11 -11.26
N ARG A 162 4.37 -0.96 -10.35
CA ARG A 162 5.19 -1.82 -9.48
C ARG A 162 5.45 -3.17 -10.14
N VAL A 163 6.36 -3.20 -11.11
CA VAL A 163 6.62 -4.37 -11.99
C VAL A 163 7.00 -5.61 -11.19
N GLU A 164 7.92 -5.49 -10.23
CA GLU A 164 8.41 -6.60 -9.43
C GLU A 164 7.30 -7.21 -8.56
N ALA A 165 6.41 -6.36 -8.01
CA ALA A 165 5.24 -6.82 -7.27
C ALA A 165 4.21 -7.51 -8.17
N ILE A 166 4.00 -7.00 -9.40
CA ILE A 166 3.17 -7.66 -10.41
C ILE A 166 3.72 -9.06 -10.71
N GLU A 167 5.02 -9.17 -10.99
CA GLU A 167 5.66 -10.45 -11.30
C GLU A 167 5.56 -11.45 -10.15
N TYR A 168 5.85 -11.02 -8.93
CA TYR A 168 5.68 -11.85 -7.74
C TYR A 168 4.25 -12.39 -7.61
N MET A 169 3.24 -11.52 -7.72
CA MET A 169 1.84 -11.94 -7.58
C MET A 169 1.39 -12.89 -8.70
N LEU A 170 1.86 -12.67 -9.93
CA LEU A 170 1.57 -13.55 -11.06
C LEU A 170 2.31 -14.89 -10.94
N ALA A 171 3.52 -14.93 -10.36
CA ALA A 171 4.19 -16.18 -10.03
C ALA A 171 3.43 -16.95 -8.94
N ALA A 172 2.93 -16.26 -7.91
CA ALA A 172 2.23 -16.88 -6.79
C ALA A 172 0.81 -17.39 -7.13
N ARG A 173 0.09 -16.71 -8.04
CA ARG A 173 -1.32 -17.03 -8.37
C ARG A 173 -1.58 -17.40 -9.83
N GLY A 174 -0.57 -17.29 -10.69
CA GLY A 174 -0.68 -17.54 -12.13
C GLY A 174 -1.40 -16.43 -12.88
N VAL A 175 -1.41 -16.57 -14.21
CA VAL A 175 -2.00 -15.61 -15.15
C VAL A 175 -3.50 -15.43 -14.99
N LYS A 176 -4.20 -16.36 -14.33
CA LYS A 176 -5.63 -16.23 -13.98
C LYS A 176 -5.91 -14.99 -13.11
N LEU A 177 -4.93 -14.48 -12.36
CA LEU A 177 -5.09 -13.27 -11.58
C LEU A 177 -5.38 -12.04 -12.47
N LEU A 178 -4.89 -12.04 -13.72
CA LEU A 178 -5.16 -10.99 -14.71
C LEU A 178 -6.63 -10.95 -15.17
N GLN A 179 -7.40 -12.01 -14.92
CA GLN A 179 -8.83 -12.08 -15.26
C GLN A 179 -9.72 -11.34 -14.24
N LYS A 180 -9.21 -11.06 -13.04
CA LYS A 180 -9.93 -10.31 -12.01
C LYS A 180 -10.15 -8.87 -12.46
N THR A 181 -11.29 -8.32 -12.10
CA THR A 181 -11.68 -6.95 -12.45
C THR A 181 -12.29 -6.22 -11.28
N SER A 182 -12.19 -4.89 -11.31
CA SER A 182 -12.96 -3.98 -10.46
C SER A 182 -14.47 -4.08 -10.74
N ASN A 183 -15.25 -3.37 -9.93
CA ASN A 183 -16.71 -3.24 -10.11
C ASN A 183 -17.09 -2.63 -11.47
N ASP A 184 -16.20 -1.83 -12.08
CA ASP A 184 -16.38 -1.25 -13.41
C ASP A 184 -15.84 -2.13 -14.54
N ALA A 185 -15.55 -3.40 -14.24
CA ALA A 185 -14.92 -4.36 -15.13
C ALA A 185 -13.51 -3.95 -15.64
N ASN A 186 -12.84 -3.00 -14.97
CA ASN A 186 -11.45 -2.68 -15.26
C ASN A 186 -10.53 -3.79 -14.74
N SER A 187 -9.69 -4.36 -15.59
CA SER A 187 -8.58 -5.22 -15.17
C SER A 187 -7.38 -4.39 -14.69
N ALA A 188 -6.38 -5.03 -14.08
CA ALA A 188 -5.13 -4.37 -13.70
C ALA A 188 -4.45 -3.68 -14.89
N MET A 189 -4.49 -4.30 -16.09
CA MET A 189 -3.96 -3.69 -17.32
C MET A 189 -4.72 -2.42 -17.72
N HIS A 190 -6.04 -2.34 -17.50
CA HIS A 190 -6.82 -1.13 -17.81
C HIS A 190 -6.31 0.06 -16.98
N LEU A 191 -6.04 -0.15 -15.69
CA LEU A 191 -5.52 0.90 -14.82
C LEU A 191 -4.10 1.32 -15.19
N ALA A 192 -3.23 0.37 -15.55
CA ALA A 192 -1.88 0.68 -16.02
C ALA A 192 -1.92 1.46 -17.34
N CYS A 193 -2.77 1.09 -18.29
CA CYS A 193 -2.96 1.82 -19.56
C CYS A 193 -3.50 3.24 -19.32
N LEU A 194 -4.50 3.39 -18.45
CA LEU A 194 -5.05 4.70 -18.08
C LEU A 194 -3.97 5.65 -17.53
N LYS A 195 -2.95 5.11 -16.84
CA LYS A 195 -1.86 5.88 -16.23
C LYS A 195 -0.59 5.96 -17.09
N GLY A 196 -0.55 5.27 -18.24
CA GLY A 196 0.63 5.22 -19.10
C GLY A 196 1.79 4.44 -18.51
N HIS A 197 1.51 3.50 -17.61
CA HIS A 197 2.51 2.67 -16.94
C HIS A 197 2.95 1.53 -17.86
N ARG A 198 3.76 1.88 -18.86
CA ARG A 198 4.19 0.99 -19.94
C ARG A 198 4.81 -0.30 -19.42
N GLU A 199 5.73 -0.23 -18.46
CA GLU A 199 6.44 -1.40 -17.95
C GLU A 199 5.48 -2.39 -17.30
N ALA A 200 4.54 -1.92 -16.46
CA ALA A 200 3.49 -2.74 -15.88
C ALA A 200 2.60 -3.39 -16.94
N VAL A 201 2.19 -2.65 -17.99
CA VAL A 201 1.39 -3.21 -19.09
C VAL A 201 2.16 -4.31 -19.81
N MET A 202 3.39 -4.04 -20.22
CA MET A 202 4.22 -4.97 -21.00
C MET A 202 4.55 -6.23 -20.20
N CYS A 203 4.86 -6.08 -18.91
CA CYS A 203 5.06 -7.20 -17.99
C CYS A 203 3.85 -8.14 -17.96
N MET A 204 2.63 -7.61 -17.96
CA MET A 204 1.41 -8.41 -17.92
C MET A 204 1.01 -8.99 -19.29
N VAL A 205 1.11 -8.20 -20.36
CA VAL A 205 0.72 -8.60 -21.74
C VAL A 205 1.64 -9.68 -22.30
N ASN A 206 2.91 -9.70 -21.88
CA ASN A 206 3.87 -10.72 -22.32
C ASN A 206 3.72 -12.05 -21.56
N LYS A 207 2.82 -12.17 -20.58
CA LYS A 207 2.54 -13.47 -19.94
C LYS A 207 1.76 -14.37 -20.87
N GLU A 208 2.18 -15.63 -20.97
CA GLU A 208 1.50 -16.63 -21.79
C GLU A 208 0.01 -16.73 -21.41
N GLY A 209 -0.86 -16.70 -22.43
CA GLY A 209 -2.32 -16.74 -22.24
C GLY A 209 -2.99 -15.41 -21.86
N SER A 210 -2.25 -14.29 -21.74
CA SER A 210 -2.85 -12.99 -21.39
C SER A 210 -3.30 -12.14 -22.59
N ARG A 211 -2.86 -12.45 -23.83
CA ARG A 211 -3.17 -11.66 -25.04
C ARG A 211 -4.66 -11.47 -25.30
N GLY A 212 -5.50 -12.45 -24.95
CA GLY A 212 -6.97 -12.32 -25.09
C GLY A 212 -7.55 -11.14 -24.31
N LEU A 213 -6.85 -10.66 -23.27
CA LEU A 213 -7.26 -9.52 -22.45
C LEU A 213 -7.15 -8.18 -23.17
N LEU A 214 -6.35 -8.07 -24.24
CA LEU A 214 -6.20 -6.83 -25.01
C LEU A 214 -7.53 -6.36 -25.61
N LYS A 215 -8.41 -7.30 -25.98
CA LYS A 215 -9.70 -7.06 -26.62
C LYS A 215 -10.85 -6.92 -25.62
N ARG A 216 -10.59 -7.16 -24.33
CA ARG A 216 -11.61 -7.06 -23.29
C ARG A 216 -11.97 -5.60 -23.06
N THR A 217 -13.26 -5.33 -22.94
CA THR A 217 -13.78 -4.01 -22.57
C THR A 217 -14.18 -3.97 -21.10
N ASN A 218 -14.10 -2.78 -20.51
CA ASN A 218 -14.71 -2.47 -19.22
C ASN A 218 -16.20 -2.11 -19.38
N ASN A 219 -16.89 -1.74 -18.30
CA ASN A 219 -18.32 -1.37 -18.31
C ASN A 219 -18.63 -0.12 -19.15
N TYR A 220 -17.61 0.65 -19.54
CA TYR A 220 -17.74 1.82 -20.42
C TYR A 220 -17.47 1.48 -21.89
N GLY A 221 -17.32 0.20 -22.22
CA GLY A 221 -17.00 -0.24 -23.58
C GLY A 221 -15.58 0.09 -24.02
N LYS A 222 -14.66 0.39 -23.09
CA LYS A 222 -13.27 0.77 -23.39
C LYS A 222 -12.33 -0.42 -23.22
N THR A 223 -11.53 -0.69 -24.24
CA THR A 223 -10.39 -1.60 -24.21
C THR A 223 -9.17 -0.92 -23.59
N LEU A 224 -8.09 -1.68 -23.40
CA LEU A 224 -6.78 -1.16 -22.99
C LEU A 224 -6.26 -0.06 -23.93
N ILE A 225 -6.38 -0.29 -25.24
CA ILE A 225 -5.93 0.62 -26.28
C ILE A 225 -6.76 1.91 -26.24
N ASP A 226 -8.09 1.81 -26.11
CA ASP A 226 -8.97 2.99 -26.03
C ASP A 226 -8.61 3.90 -24.85
N LEU A 227 -8.27 3.31 -23.69
CA LEU A 227 -7.87 4.08 -22.51
C LEU A 227 -6.51 4.75 -22.70
N ALA A 228 -5.54 4.03 -23.30
CA ALA A 228 -4.23 4.59 -23.60
C ALA A 228 -4.31 5.73 -24.64
N GLU A 229 -5.15 5.59 -25.67
CA GLU A 229 -5.43 6.64 -26.66
C GLU A 229 -6.11 7.84 -26.03
N TRP A 230 -7.14 7.63 -25.21
CA TRP A 230 -7.86 8.72 -24.53
C TRP A 230 -6.92 9.57 -23.65
N LYS A 231 -5.89 8.95 -23.07
CA LYS A 231 -4.87 9.61 -22.25
C LYS A 231 -3.62 10.03 -23.02
N ARG A 232 -3.57 9.80 -24.34
CA ARG A 232 -2.47 10.18 -25.25
C ARG A 232 -1.13 9.53 -24.92
N HIS A 233 -1.16 8.26 -24.54
CA HIS A 233 0.05 7.44 -24.31
C HIS A 233 0.51 6.80 -25.63
N ASP A 234 0.94 7.62 -26.59
CA ASP A 234 1.10 7.23 -28.00
C ASP A 234 2.06 6.05 -28.23
N GLU A 235 3.19 5.98 -27.50
CA GLU A 235 4.12 4.86 -27.61
C GLU A 235 3.51 3.55 -27.10
N LEU A 236 2.79 3.61 -25.97
CA LEU A 236 2.07 2.45 -25.45
C LEU A 236 0.97 1.99 -26.42
N VAL A 237 0.27 2.91 -27.07
CA VAL A 237 -0.74 2.59 -28.09
C VAL A 237 -0.12 1.86 -29.27
N LYS A 238 1.01 2.33 -29.80
CA LYS A 238 1.73 1.68 -30.91
C LYS A 238 2.12 0.25 -30.55
N GLU A 239 2.69 0.06 -29.36
CA GLU A 239 3.09 -1.26 -28.88
C GLU A 239 1.90 -2.19 -28.72
N LEU A 240 0.83 -1.76 -28.06
CA LEU A 240 -0.38 -2.58 -27.87
C LEU A 240 -1.04 -2.95 -29.19
N LYS A 241 -1.09 -2.03 -30.17
CA LYS A 241 -1.62 -2.32 -31.52
C LYS A 241 -0.78 -3.36 -32.26
N SER A 242 0.53 -3.41 -32.03
CA SER A 242 1.39 -4.43 -32.64
C SER A 242 1.19 -5.85 -32.07
N MET A 243 0.49 -5.96 -30.93
CA MET A 243 0.27 -7.22 -30.21
C MET A 243 -1.16 -7.78 -30.30
N ALA A 244 -2.12 -7.01 -30.80
CA ALA A 244 -3.56 -7.31 -30.79
C ALA A 244 -4.01 -8.12 -32.02
#